data_AF-A0A1Z4JG91-F1
#
_entry.id   AF-A0A1Z4JG91-F1
#
_cell.length_a   1.000
_cell.length_b   1.000
_cell.length_c   1.000
_cell.angle_alpha   90.00
_cell.angle_beta   90.00
_cell.angle_gamma   90.00
#
_symmetry.space_group_name_H-M   'P 1'
#
loop_
_entity.id
_entity.type
_entity.pdbx_description
1 polymer ?
#
loop_
_entity_poly.entity_id
_entity_poly.type
_entity_poly.pdbx_seq_one_letter_code
_entity_poly.pdbx_strand_id
1 'polypeptide(L)'
;MKRKVTIGFVIAALSVTNATIVIALPVPNQNGDYTNTRKGQGHINWQVVDPDPAGLNCRMAKQFQGFALDAMNTPDELMSRDYTPNVSSWEVIHQFPPGEKLWAITGNVTTQHIQFDDRGKPWLGVRVPYQGGNEIIDCFVRANRRFIKPI
;
A
#
# COMPACT_ATOMS: atom_id res chain seq x y z
N MET A 1 -60.89 -9.89 -50.59
CA MET A 1 -59.67 -9.12 -50.25
C MET A 1 -59.29 -9.46 -48.79
N LYS A 2 -58.33 -10.34 -48.55
CA LYS A 2 -57.89 -10.75 -47.19
C LYS A 2 -56.40 -10.42 -47.04
N ARG A 3 -56.05 -9.49 -46.14
CA ARG A 3 -54.68 -9.06 -45.86
C ARG A 3 -53.95 -10.17 -45.10
N LYS A 4 -52.77 -10.58 -45.59
CA LYS A 4 -51.81 -11.40 -44.85
C LYS A 4 -51.03 -10.48 -43.91
N VAL A 5 -50.99 -10.81 -42.63
CA VAL A 5 -50.13 -10.14 -41.64
C VAL A 5 -48.95 -11.08 -41.38
N THR A 6 -47.74 -10.63 -41.70
CA THR A 6 -46.50 -11.35 -41.42
C THR A 6 -45.95 -10.81 -40.10
N ILE A 7 -45.86 -11.66 -39.08
CA ILE A 7 -45.26 -11.32 -37.78
C ILE A 7 -43.79 -11.68 -37.86
N GLY A 8 -42.92 -10.66 -37.88
CA GLY A 8 -41.47 -10.84 -37.79
C GLY A 8 -41.04 -10.95 -36.33
N PHE A 9 -40.40 -12.06 -35.95
CA PHE A 9 -39.76 -12.23 -34.64
C PHE A 9 -38.35 -11.63 -34.68
N VAL A 10 -38.11 -10.58 -33.89
CA VAL A 10 -36.77 -10.04 -33.64
C VAL A 10 -36.17 -10.81 -32.47
N ILE A 11 -35.14 -11.62 -32.73
CA ILE A 11 -34.36 -12.29 -31.68
C ILE A 11 -33.33 -11.28 -31.18
N ALA A 12 -33.56 -10.73 -29.99
CA ALA A 12 -32.56 -9.91 -29.30
C ALA A 12 -31.48 -10.83 -28.69
N ALA A 13 -30.30 -10.83 -29.29
CA ALA A 13 -29.15 -11.53 -28.73
C ALA A 13 -28.63 -10.77 -27.50
N LEU A 14 -28.80 -11.36 -26.32
CA LEU A 14 -28.20 -10.88 -25.08
C LEU A 14 -26.70 -11.23 -25.10
N SER A 15 -25.86 -10.27 -25.46
CA SER A 15 -24.42 -10.36 -25.30
C SER A 15 -24.05 -10.31 -23.82
N VAL A 16 -23.70 -11.47 -23.25
CA VAL A 16 -23.14 -11.57 -21.90
C VAL A 16 -21.71 -11.03 -21.94
N THR A 17 -21.50 -9.81 -21.45
CA THR A 17 -20.15 -9.29 -21.28
C THR A 17 -19.53 -9.90 -20.03
N ASN A 18 -18.53 -10.76 -20.21
CA ASN A 18 -17.69 -11.21 -19.10
C ASN A 18 -16.90 -10.00 -18.57
N ALA A 19 -17.31 -9.49 -17.41
CA ALA A 19 -16.52 -8.50 -16.69
C ALA A 19 -15.28 -9.20 -16.13
N THR A 20 -14.11 -8.91 -16.69
CA THR A 20 -12.84 -9.33 -16.09
C THR A 20 -12.63 -8.53 -14.81
N ILE A 21 -12.52 -9.24 -13.68
CA ILE A 21 -12.11 -8.63 -12.42
C ILE A 21 -10.63 -8.27 -12.56
N VAL A 22 -10.34 -7.02 -12.92
CA VAL A 22 -8.99 -6.48 -12.84
C VAL A 22 -8.73 -6.16 -11.36
N ILE A 23 -7.81 -6.89 -10.74
CA ILE A 23 -7.25 -6.48 -9.44
C ILE A 23 -6.54 -5.16 -9.68
N ALA A 24 -7.15 -4.05 -9.26
CA ALA A 24 -6.59 -2.72 -9.48
C ALA A 24 -5.42 -2.49 -8.52
N LEU A 25 -4.21 -2.45 -9.06
CA LEU A 25 -3.02 -2.03 -8.31
C LEU A 25 -3.23 -0.62 -7.73
N PRO A 26 -2.65 -0.31 -6.55
CA PRO A 26 -2.66 1.04 -6.01
C PRO A 26 -2.22 2.09 -7.03
N VAL A 27 -3.05 3.11 -7.21
CA VAL A 27 -2.75 4.25 -8.10
C VAL A 27 -2.33 5.44 -7.22
N PRO A 28 -1.17 6.07 -7.49
CA PRO A 28 -0.75 7.24 -6.73
C PRO A 28 -1.59 8.47 -7.12
N ASN A 29 -1.67 9.45 -6.23
CA ASN A 29 -2.31 10.74 -6.54
C ASN A 29 -1.45 11.60 -7.49
N GLN A 30 -1.89 12.84 -7.77
CA GLN A 30 -1.18 13.77 -8.67
C GLN A 30 0.25 14.10 -8.21
N ASN A 31 0.53 14.04 -6.91
CA ASN A 31 1.87 14.25 -6.34
C ASN A 31 2.74 12.99 -6.39
N GLY A 32 2.21 11.89 -6.93
CA GLY A 32 2.87 10.59 -6.94
C GLY A 32 2.73 9.83 -5.62
N ASP A 33 1.93 10.31 -4.67
CA ASP A 33 1.80 9.72 -3.34
C ASP A 33 0.75 8.61 -3.30
N TYR A 34 1.12 7.47 -2.70
CA TYR A 34 0.16 6.42 -2.35
C TYR A 34 -0.43 6.75 -0.98
N THR A 35 -1.74 6.99 -0.94
CA THR A 35 -2.45 7.50 0.24
C THR A 35 -3.62 6.61 0.66
N ASN A 36 -3.79 5.48 -0.01
CA ASN A 36 -4.99 4.68 0.15
C ASN A 36 -4.96 3.91 1.48
N THR A 37 -5.80 4.34 2.42
CA THR A 37 -6.03 3.70 3.72
C THR A 37 -7.38 3.01 3.79
N ARG A 38 -8.10 2.89 2.67
CA ARG A 38 -9.47 2.34 2.65
C ARG A 38 -9.46 0.84 2.98
N LYS A 39 -10.49 0.43 3.72
CA LYS A 39 -10.80 -0.97 4.02
C LYS A 39 -10.91 -1.79 2.74
N GLY A 40 -10.30 -2.98 2.71
CA GLY A 40 -10.33 -3.87 1.54
C GLY A 40 -9.37 -3.49 0.41
N GLN A 41 -8.56 -2.44 0.56
CA GLN A 41 -7.70 -1.91 -0.52
C GLN A 41 -6.20 -1.90 -0.17
N GLY A 42 -5.79 -2.62 0.89
CA GLY A 42 -4.38 -2.84 1.19
C GLY A 42 -3.70 -3.67 0.10
N HIS A 43 -2.45 -3.32 -0.17
CA HIS A 43 -1.58 -4.00 -1.12
C HIS A 43 -0.31 -4.42 -0.40
N ILE A 44 0.02 -5.70 -0.46
CA ILE A 44 1.12 -6.27 0.34
C ILE A 44 2.45 -6.17 -0.40
N ASN A 45 2.46 -6.44 -1.71
CA ASN A 45 3.71 -6.62 -2.45
C ASN A 45 4.12 -5.34 -3.16
N TRP A 46 5.27 -4.79 -2.78
CA TRP A 46 5.84 -3.62 -3.43
C TRP A 46 7.25 -3.91 -3.90
N GLN A 47 7.75 -3.08 -4.80
CA GLN A 47 9.15 -3.10 -5.23
C GLN A 47 9.78 -1.71 -5.03
N VAL A 48 11.01 -1.68 -4.53
CA VAL A 48 11.83 -0.48 -4.45
C VAL A 48 12.23 -0.05 -5.86
N VAL A 49 11.95 1.20 -6.20
CA VAL A 49 12.34 1.86 -7.45
C VAL A 49 13.04 3.20 -7.19
N ASP A 50 13.54 3.40 -5.97
CA ASP A 50 14.31 4.58 -5.60
C ASP A 50 15.52 4.73 -6.55
N PRO A 51 15.69 5.91 -7.21
CA PRO A 51 16.82 6.15 -8.08
C PRO A 51 18.16 6.31 -7.33
N ASP A 52 18.13 6.51 -6.00
CA ASP A 52 19.35 6.58 -5.20
C ASP A 52 20.06 5.22 -5.17
N PRO A 53 21.36 5.12 -5.54
CA PRO A 53 22.12 3.88 -5.47
C PRO A 53 22.27 3.32 -4.05
N ALA A 54 22.15 4.15 -3.01
CA ALA A 54 22.11 3.70 -1.62
C ALA A 54 20.77 3.02 -1.27
N GLY A 55 19.76 3.14 -2.14
CA GLY A 55 18.45 2.54 -1.99
C GLY A 55 17.50 3.34 -1.11
N LEU A 56 16.39 2.69 -0.75
CA LEU A 56 15.30 3.31 -0.02
C LEU A 56 15.51 3.18 1.49
N ASN A 57 15.57 4.32 2.17
CA ASN A 57 15.63 4.37 3.63
C ASN A 57 14.32 3.89 4.27
N CYS A 58 14.44 2.99 5.24
CA CYS A 58 13.38 2.59 6.15
C CYS A 58 13.64 3.16 7.54
N ARG A 59 12.65 3.86 8.10
CA ARG A 59 12.82 4.67 9.31
C ARG A 59 11.89 4.26 10.44
N MET A 60 12.36 4.35 11.67
CA MET A 60 11.57 4.16 12.88
C MET A 60 12.13 5.03 14.01
N ALA A 61 11.25 5.67 14.78
CA ALA A 61 11.67 6.39 15.97
C ALA A 61 12.21 5.41 17.01
N LYS A 62 13.27 5.80 17.73
CA LYS A 62 13.94 4.92 18.70
C LYS A 62 12.99 4.35 19.75
N GLN A 63 12.01 5.14 20.22
CA GLN A 63 11.03 4.69 21.21
C GLN A 63 10.02 3.66 20.67
N PHE A 64 9.93 3.49 19.34
CA PHE A 64 9.01 2.56 18.68
C PHE A 64 9.73 1.37 18.03
N GLN A 65 11.07 1.32 18.09
CA GLN A 65 11.83 0.17 17.63
C GLN A 65 11.49 -1.06 18.49
N GLY A 66 11.32 -2.23 17.85
CA GLY A 66 10.94 -3.49 18.50
C GLY A 66 9.44 -3.72 18.65
N PHE A 67 8.59 -2.75 18.29
CA PHE A 67 7.14 -2.97 18.17
C PHE A 67 6.80 -3.39 16.74
N ALA A 68 5.99 -4.44 16.60
CA ALA A 68 5.33 -4.73 15.33
C ALA A 68 4.16 -3.76 15.14
N LEU A 69 3.97 -3.23 13.93
CA LEU A 69 2.94 -2.21 13.62
C LEU A 69 1.51 -2.79 13.54
N ASP A 70 1.39 -4.11 13.52
CA ASP A 70 0.13 -4.86 13.48
C ASP A 70 -0.19 -5.61 14.80
N ALA A 71 0.62 -5.41 15.85
CA ALA A 71 0.45 -6.10 17.12
C ALA A 71 -0.54 -5.40 18.07
N MET A 72 -1.10 -6.16 19.02
CA MET A 72 -2.00 -5.60 20.04
C MET A 72 -1.30 -4.65 21.01
N ASN A 73 0.03 -4.74 21.14
CA ASN A 73 0.85 -3.91 22.03
C ASN A 73 1.54 -2.76 21.29
N THR A 74 1.20 -2.49 20.02
CA THR A 74 1.71 -1.30 19.33
C THR A 74 1.27 -0.04 20.09
N PRO A 75 2.18 0.91 20.37
CA PRO A 75 1.82 2.12 21.10
C PRO A 75 0.69 2.90 20.42
N ASP A 76 -0.32 3.30 21.19
CA ASP A 76 -1.50 4.03 20.68
C ASP A 76 -1.15 5.29 19.90
N GLU A 77 -0.08 5.99 20.31
CA GLU A 77 0.44 7.17 19.61
C GLU A 77 0.76 6.85 18.15
N LEU A 78 1.44 5.74 17.87
CA LEU A 78 1.85 5.32 16.53
C LEU A 78 0.67 4.86 15.67
N MET A 79 -0.45 4.51 16.30
CA MET A 79 -1.69 4.07 15.65
C MET A 79 -2.73 5.20 15.54
N SER A 80 -2.48 6.34 16.19
CA SER A 80 -3.39 7.48 16.22
C SER A 80 -3.40 8.21 14.88
N ARG A 81 -4.59 8.55 14.39
CA ARG A 81 -4.75 9.36 13.17
C ARG A 81 -4.37 10.83 13.37
N ASP A 82 -4.37 11.28 14.61
CA ASP A 82 -4.01 12.65 14.99
C ASP A 82 -2.50 12.80 15.23
N TYR A 83 -1.77 11.69 15.27
CA TYR A 83 -0.32 11.69 15.37
C TYR A 83 0.31 11.96 14.00
N THR A 84 0.99 13.10 13.86
CA THR A 84 1.68 13.52 12.64
C THR A 84 3.17 13.78 12.92
N PRO A 85 3.99 12.73 13.03
CA PRO A 85 5.41 12.86 13.37
C PRO A 85 6.24 13.40 12.21
N ASN A 86 7.45 13.90 12.47
CA ASN A 86 8.45 14.12 11.43
C ASN A 86 9.19 12.80 11.12
N VAL A 87 8.59 11.92 10.33
CA VAL A 87 9.18 10.61 9.99
C VAL A 87 10.54 10.76 9.29
N SER A 88 10.76 11.84 8.54
CA SER A 88 12.04 12.04 7.85
C SER A 88 13.22 12.32 8.78
N SER A 89 12.98 12.78 10.02
CA SER A 89 14.02 12.97 11.02
C SER A 89 14.27 11.74 11.89
N TRP A 90 13.47 10.67 11.74
CA TRP A 90 13.72 9.41 12.44
C TRP A 90 14.96 8.71 11.92
N GLU A 91 15.54 7.87 12.78
CA GLU A 91 16.70 7.05 12.46
C GLU A 91 16.40 6.13 11.28
N VAL A 92 17.38 5.95 10.39
CA VAL A 92 17.35 4.93 9.35
C VAL A 92 17.80 3.62 9.99
N ILE A 93 16.87 2.68 10.18
CA ILE A 93 17.18 1.39 10.81
C ILE A 93 17.43 0.28 9.79
N HIS A 94 17.05 0.53 8.53
CA HIS A 94 17.29 -0.37 7.41
C HIS A 94 17.32 0.41 6.08
N GLN A 95 18.02 -0.13 5.08
CA GLN A 95 18.04 0.40 3.71
C GLN A 95 17.79 -0.76 2.75
N PHE A 96 16.81 -0.58 1.86
CA PHE A 96 16.47 -1.56 0.85
C PHE A 96 17.10 -1.19 -0.50
N PRO A 97 18.01 -2.01 -1.07
CA PRO A 97 18.51 -1.81 -2.41
C PRO A 97 17.42 -1.62 -3.49
N PRO A 98 17.73 -0.88 -4.57
CA PRO A 98 16.83 -0.79 -5.73
C PRO A 98 16.48 -2.18 -6.28
N GLY A 99 15.21 -2.38 -6.60
CA GLY A 99 14.68 -3.65 -7.12
C GLY A 99 14.24 -4.65 -6.03
N GLU A 100 14.57 -4.42 -4.76
CA GLU A 100 14.13 -5.29 -3.66
C GLU A 100 12.61 -5.27 -3.48
N LYS A 101 12.05 -6.41 -3.06
CA LYS A 101 10.64 -6.55 -2.75
C LYS A 101 10.38 -6.14 -1.31
N LEU A 102 9.36 -5.32 -1.09
CA LEU A 102 8.89 -4.94 0.23
C LEU A 102 7.59 -5.68 0.55
N TRP A 103 7.45 -6.09 1.81
CA TRP A 103 6.20 -6.58 2.36
C TRP A 103 5.57 -5.51 3.22
N ALA A 104 4.50 -4.92 2.71
CA ALA A 104 3.76 -3.91 3.43
C ALA A 104 2.89 -4.55 4.52
N ILE A 105 2.81 -3.87 5.65
CA ILE A 105 1.99 -4.28 6.77
C ILE A 105 0.56 -3.84 6.47
N THR A 106 -0.37 -4.78 6.60
CA THR A 106 -1.80 -4.56 6.43
C THR A 106 -2.53 -4.90 7.71
N GLY A 107 -3.42 -4.02 8.14
CA GLY A 107 -4.14 -4.15 9.39
C GLY A 107 -5.41 -4.97 9.25
N ASN A 108 -6.28 -4.82 10.24
CA ASN A 108 -7.61 -5.41 10.21
C ASN A 108 -8.30 -5.09 8.88
N VAL A 109 -9.05 -6.06 8.34
CA VAL A 109 -9.80 -5.91 7.08
C VAL A 109 -8.98 -5.34 5.91
N THR A 110 -7.70 -5.73 5.87
CA THR A 110 -6.70 -5.40 4.84
C THR A 110 -6.53 -3.89 4.61
N THR A 111 -6.61 -3.07 5.66
CA THR A 111 -6.26 -1.63 5.55
C THR A 111 -4.75 -1.45 5.46
N GLN A 112 -4.28 -0.57 4.57
CA GLN A 112 -2.86 -0.24 4.50
C GLN A 112 -2.42 0.57 5.74
N HIS A 113 -1.32 0.18 6.39
CA HIS A 113 -0.70 1.02 7.42
C HIS A 113 0.10 2.15 6.75
N ILE A 114 -0.51 3.33 6.65
CA ILE A 114 0.12 4.55 6.15
C ILE A 114 0.15 5.58 7.27
N GLN A 115 1.35 5.99 7.68
CA GLN A 115 1.58 7.13 8.57
C GLN A 115 1.76 8.40 7.73
N PHE A 116 1.03 9.46 8.03
CA PHE A 116 1.28 10.77 7.43
C PHE A 116 2.25 11.56 8.33
N ASP A 117 3.28 12.17 7.74
CA ASP A 117 4.17 13.05 8.49
C ASP A 117 3.56 14.44 8.71
N ASP A 118 4.25 15.27 9.50
CA ASP A 118 3.93 16.68 9.75
C ASP A 118 3.80 17.56 8.48
N ARG A 119 4.24 17.08 7.32
CA ARG A 119 4.12 17.73 6.00
C ARG A 119 3.07 17.05 5.11
N GLY A 120 2.26 16.15 5.68
CA GLY A 120 1.23 15.40 4.96
C GLY A 120 1.78 14.38 3.97
N LYS A 121 3.05 13.98 4.09
CA LYS A 121 3.67 12.98 3.23
C LYS A 121 3.36 11.58 3.75
N PRO A 122 2.85 10.65 2.93
CA PRO A 122 2.54 9.30 3.40
C PRO A 122 3.78 8.40 3.48
N TRP A 123 3.81 7.58 4.51
CA TRP A 123 4.85 6.62 4.80
C TRP A 123 4.23 5.24 5.01
N LEU A 124 4.68 4.26 4.24
CA LEU A 124 4.16 2.90 4.22
C LEU A 124 4.88 2.07 5.29
N GLY A 125 4.12 1.48 6.21
CA GLY A 125 4.65 0.48 7.13
C GLY A 125 5.03 -0.79 6.37
N VAL A 126 6.28 -1.22 6.51
CA VAL A 126 6.82 -2.42 5.89
C VAL A 126 7.54 -3.27 6.93
N ARG A 127 7.56 -4.57 6.68
CA ARG A 127 8.28 -5.56 7.47
C ARG A 127 9.62 -5.86 6.79
N VAL A 128 10.72 -5.73 7.53
CA VAL A 128 12.05 -6.14 7.07
C VAL A 128 12.25 -7.61 7.43
N PRO A 129 12.63 -8.48 6.49
CA PRO A 129 13.08 -9.83 6.82
C PRO A 129 14.40 -9.77 7.58
N TYR A 130 14.39 -10.16 8.85
CA TYR A 130 15.61 -10.17 9.68
C TYR A 130 16.54 -11.34 9.31
N GLN A 131 17.81 -11.04 9.05
CA GLN A 131 18.87 -12.02 8.82
C GLN A 131 19.59 -12.28 10.16
N GLY A 132 19.15 -13.28 10.95
CA GLY A 132 19.94 -13.80 12.08
C GLY A 132 19.26 -14.02 13.44
N GLY A 133 17.92 -14.03 13.57
CA GLY A 133 17.24 -14.16 14.87
C GLY A 133 15.72 -13.97 14.85
N ASN A 134 15.09 -13.90 16.04
CA ASN A 134 13.64 -13.87 16.26
C ASN A 134 13.01 -12.45 16.28
N GLU A 135 13.75 -11.41 15.89
CA GLU A 135 13.29 -10.01 16.02
C GLU A 135 12.54 -9.54 14.77
N ILE A 136 11.34 -8.98 14.97
CA ILE A 136 10.54 -8.35 13.91
C ILE A 136 10.97 -6.89 13.81
N ILE A 137 11.49 -6.49 12.66
CA ILE A 137 11.81 -5.09 12.37
C ILE A 137 10.74 -4.56 11.43
N ASP A 138 9.79 -3.82 11.99
CA ASP A 138 8.84 -3.02 11.22
C ASP A 138 9.35 -1.57 11.14
N CYS A 139 9.20 -0.93 9.98
CA CYS A 139 9.61 0.45 9.77
C CYS A 139 8.82 1.11 8.64
N PHE A 140 9.06 2.40 8.44
CA PHE A 140 8.33 3.21 7.48
C PHE A 140 9.22 3.61 6.30
N VAL A 141 8.75 3.33 5.08
CA VAL A 141 9.35 3.82 3.84
C VAL A 141 8.47 4.89 3.20
N ARG A 142 9.05 5.76 2.37
CA ARG A 142 8.28 6.83 1.73
C ARG A 142 7.31 6.26 0.67
N ALA A 143 6.01 6.45 0.87
CA ALA A 143 4.96 5.95 -0.02
C ALA A 143 4.74 6.87 -1.24
N ASN A 144 5.68 6.87 -2.17
CA ASN A 144 5.60 7.64 -3.41
C ASN A 144 6.12 6.84 -4.60
N ARG A 145 5.54 7.05 -5.78
CA ARG A 145 5.91 6.36 -7.04
C ARG A 145 7.38 6.54 -7.46
N ARG A 146 8.07 7.55 -6.91
CA ARG A 146 9.51 7.75 -7.10
C ARG A 146 10.36 6.74 -6.35
N PHE A 147 9.82 6.11 -5.32
CA PHE A 147 10.57 5.26 -4.39
C PHE A 147 10.07 3.82 -4.38
N ILE A 148 8.76 3.63 -4.56
CA ILE A 148 8.12 2.30 -4.59
C ILE A 148 7.08 2.19 -5.69
N LYS A 149 6.85 0.97 -6.18
CA LYS A 149 5.72 0.63 -7.04
C LYS A 149 5.03 -0.64 -6.56
N PRO A 150 3.70 -0.76 -6.74
CA PRO A 150 3.02 -2.01 -6.47
C PRO A 150 3.41 -3.08 -7.50
N ILE A 151 3.52 -4.34 -7.06
CA ILE A 151 3.78 -5.53 -7.90
C ILE A 151 2.79 -6.64 -7.60
#